data_AF-A0A843SRV9-F1
#
_entry.id   AF-A0A843SRV9-F1
#
_cell.length_a   1.000
_cell.length_b   1.000
_cell.length_c   1.000
_cell.angle_alpha   90.00
_cell.angle_beta   90.00
_cell.angle_gamma   90.00
#
_symmetry.space_group_name_H-M   'P 1'
#
loop_
_entity.id
_entity.type
_entity.pdbx_description
1 polymer ?
#
loop_
_entity_poly.entity_id
_entity_poly.type
_entity_poly.pdbx_seq_one_letter_code
_entity_poly.pdbx_strand_id
1 'polypeptide(L)'
;MADSERPGKDAPTVRTGQGSTKLSREEFGRRWRERFYDPAFEALPAELERVEAVAWTAYDEYRKSPRTRPAGPGFADPAFPLPIEWLHARDRIHEAQAAHDDPGGASRILLICASPRSDETCPGEMSKTFRLARTARESLQREKGFDVDLLDLSHLTSEFGRVIFPCKACVSTAMPLCHWPCSCYPNHAVGQVNDWMNELYPRWVAAHGVMIVTPVHWYQAPSALKLMMDRLVCADGGNPDPTSTQGKKPEKAKELELRGWSYPRHLAGRAFALVVHGDAAGAESLRRGLHDWLTDMSLVPAGHAALVDRYIGYYEPYATSHDALDADRALFSEVSRAAETLASAVRQLRGGYRPPAPASADPRPK
;
A
#
# COMPACT_ATOMS: atom_id res chain seq x y z
N MET A 1 -44.17 14.03 21.09
CA MET A 1 -43.49 13.36 22.21
C MET A 1 -42.01 13.48 21.95
N ALA A 2 -41.31 14.16 22.87
CA ALA A 2 -39.90 14.46 22.77
C ALA A 2 -39.11 13.14 22.79
N ASP A 3 -38.30 12.91 21.77
CA ASP A 3 -37.30 11.84 21.80
C ASP A 3 -36.13 12.37 22.62
N SER A 4 -35.99 11.82 23.82
CA SER A 4 -35.05 12.24 24.84
C SER A 4 -33.61 12.16 24.31
N GLU A 5 -32.90 13.28 24.43
CA GLU A 5 -31.45 13.36 24.31
C GLU A 5 -30.83 12.23 25.15
N ARG A 6 -30.26 11.24 24.47
CA ARG A 6 -29.33 10.31 25.10
C ARG A 6 -28.15 11.16 25.61
N PRO A 7 -27.77 11.06 26.89
CA PRO A 7 -26.64 11.81 27.42
C PRO A 7 -25.41 11.44 26.58
N GLY A 8 -24.80 12.44 25.95
CA GLY A 8 -23.63 12.24 25.10
C GLY A 8 -22.57 11.48 25.87
N LYS A 9 -22.18 10.30 25.40
CA LYS A 9 -20.95 9.66 25.85
C LYS A 9 -19.83 10.67 25.55
N ASP A 10 -19.18 11.18 26.58
CA ASP A 10 -18.00 12.02 26.43
C ASP A 10 -17.05 11.39 25.40
N ALA A 11 -16.51 12.22 24.51
CA ALA A 11 -15.60 11.74 23.47
C ALA A 11 -14.44 10.95 24.12
N PRO A 12 -14.09 9.76 23.60
CA PRO A 12 -13.11 8.89 24.24
C PRO A 12 -11.78 9.60 24.47
N THR A 13 -11.28 9.59 25.71
CA THR A 13 -10.02 10.26 26.08
C THR A 13 -8.84 9.78 25.25
N VAL A 14 -7.94 10.68 24.87
CA VAL A 14 -6.69 10.36 24.17
C VAL A 14 -5.66 9.85 25.18
N ARG A 15 -4.90 8.82 24.79
CA ARG A 15 -3.88 8.19 25.65
C ARG A 15 -2.48 8.64 25.22
N THR A 16 -1.69 9.07 26.19
CA THR A 16 -0.29 9.54 26.02
C THR A 16 0.59 8.89 27.09
N GLY A 17 1.92 8.82 26.89
CA GLY A 17 2.84 8.34 27.94
C GLY A 17 4.01 7.46 27.49
N GLN A 18 4.21 7.27 26.18
CA GLN A 18 5.28 6.40 25.66
C GLN A 18 6.71 7.01 25.77
N GLY A 19 6.84 8.23 26.31
CA GLY A 19 8.10 8.95 26.45
C GLY A 19 8.54 9.68 25.18
N SER A 20 9.54 10.55 25.32
CA SER A 20 10.13 11.27 24.19
C SER A 20 11.12 10.37 23.44
N THR A 21 11.05 10.38 22.12
CA THR A 21 12.04 9.75 21.23
C THR A 21 13.00 10.78 20.60
N LYS A 22 12.97 12.03 21.08
CA LYS A 22 13.86 13.09 20.59
C LYS A 22 15.30 12.77 20.97
N LEU A 23 16.18 12.73 19.97
CA LEU A 23 17.60 12.47 20.12
C LEU A 23 18.31 13.73 20.64
N SER A 24 19.43 13.52 21.34
CA SER A 24 20.38 14.59 21.60
C SER A 24 21.05 15.04 20.28
N ARG A 25 21.64 16.24 20.29
CA ARG A 25 22.41 16.77 19.15
C ARG A 25 23.51 15.80 18.69
N GLU A 26 24.20 15.21 19.66
CA GLU A 26 25.30 14.27 19.44
C GLU A 26 24.82 12.97 18.79
N GLU A 27 23.78 12.33 19.34
CA GLU A 27 23.25 11.07 18.82
C GLU A 27 22.60 11.24 17.44
N PHE A 28 21.94 12.38 17.19
CA PHE A 28 21.47 12.72 15.85
C PHE A 28 22.63 12.81 14.85
N GLY A 29 23.70 13.55 15.20
CA GLY A 29 24.86 13.70 14.35
C GLY A 29 25.54 12.37 14.03
N ARG A 30 25.69 11.52 15.06
CA ARG A 30 26.21 10.16 14.90
C ARG A 30 25.42 9.36 13.86
N ARG A 31 24.08 9.28 14.01
CA ARG A 31 23.21 8.54 13.06
C ARG A 31 23.17 9.16 11.67
N TRP A 32 23.18 10.48 11.58
CA TRP A 32 23.14 11.17 10.29
C TRP A 32 24.38 10.87 9.45
N ARG A 33 25.56 10.83 10.09
CA ARG A 33 26.83 10.54 9.42
C ARG A 33 27.01 9.09 8.97
N GLU A 34 26.22 8.14 9.48
CA GLU A 34 26.32 6.71 9.09
C GLU A 34 26.16 6.48 7.57
N ARG A 35 25.47 7.39 6.87
CA ARG A 35 25.28 7.32 5.41
C ARG A 35 26.51 7.73 4.60
N PHE A 36 27.51 8.34 5.24
CA PHE A 36 28.70 8.91 4.63
C PHE A 36 29.97 8.15 5.07
N TYR A 37 29.85 6.83 5.27
CA TYR A 37 30.95 5.98 5.74
C TYR A 37 32.04 5.72 4.68
N ASP A 38 31.71 5.85 3.40
CA ASP A 38 32.65 5.59 2.31
C ASP A 38 33.88 6.52 2.40
N PRO A 39 35.12 6.01 2.18
CA PRO A 39 36.35 6.82 2.23
C PRO A 39 36.32 8.07 1.33
N ALA A 40 35.51 8.08 0.26
CA ALA A 40 35.33 9.26 -0.58
C ALA A 40 34.83 10.50 0.19
N PHE A 41 34.18 10.32 1.35
CA PHE A 41 33.70 11.41 2.19
C PHE A 41 34.74 11.95 3.19
N GLU A 42 35.90 11.29 3.36
CA GLU A 42 36.97 11.73 4.29
C GLU A 42 37.53 13.12 3.94
N ALA A 43 37.46 13.51 2.67
CA ALA A 43 37.89 14.82 2.19
C ALA A 43 36.86 15.95 2.44
N LEU A 44 35.67 15.64 2.98
CA LEU A 44 34.53 16.57 3.07
C LEU A 44 33.98 16.80 4.50
N PRO A 45 34.79 16.80 5.58
CA PRO A 45 34.25 16.89 6.94
C PRO A 45 33.55 18.23 7.22
N ALA A 46 34.09 19.34 6.71
CA ALA A 46 33.53 20.68 6.93
C ALA A 46 32.21 20.89 6.18
N GLU A 47 32.06 20.32 4.99
CA GLU A 47 30.82 20.31 4.21
C GLU A 47 29.75 19.53 4.96
N LEU A 48 30.08 18.32 5.41
CA LEU A 48 29.15 17.44 6.12
C LEU A 48 28.68 18.08 7.44
N GLU A 49 29.59 18.69 8.21
CA GLU A 49 29.23 19.38 9.44
C GLU A 49 28.24 20.53 9.20
N ARG A 50 28.47 21.32 8.16
CA ARG A 50 27.56 22.42 7.78
C ARG A 50 26.16 21.92 7.41
N VAL A 51 26.07 20.86 6.60
CA VAL A 51 24.79 20.29 6.18
C VAL A 51 24.06 19.62 7.36
N GLU A 52 24.80 18.88 8.18
CA GLU A 52 24.27 18.23 9.38
C GLU A 52 23.70 19.25 10.38
N ALA A 53 24.36 20.39 10.58
CA ALA A 53 23.86 21.44 11.47
C ALA A 53 22.48 21.96 11.02
N VAL A 54 22.27 22.13 9.71
CA VAL A 54 20.96 22.51 9.16
C VAL A 54 19.93 21.38 9.31
N ALA A 55 20.34 20.13 9.06
CA ALA A 55 19.48 18.96 9.25
C ALA A 55 19.04 18.81 10.71
N TRP A 56 19.94 19.09 11.66
CA TRP A 56 19.64 19.12 13.09
C TRP A 56 18.57 20.15 13.42
N THR A 57 18.68 21.39 12.94
CA THR A 57 17.66 22.41 13.20
C THR A 57 16.28 21.97 12.68
N ALA A 58 16.22 21.36 11.49
CA ALA A 58 14.97 20.84 10.95
C ALA A 58 14.37 19.68 11.78
N TYR A 59 15.23 18.81 12.33
CA TYR A 59 14.85 17.74 13.26
C TYR A 59 14.35 18.30 14.60
N ASP A 60 15.10 19.23 15.19
CA ASP A 60 14.88 19.79 16.53
C ASP A 60 13.54 20.57 16.62
N GLU A 61 13.24 21.33 15.56
CA GLU A 61 11.97 22.07 15.36
C GLU A 61 10.82 21.18 14.85
N TYR A 62 11.09 19.90 14.58
CA TYR A 62 10.14 18.94 14.03
C TYR A 62 9.44 19.43 12.74
N ARG A 63 10.22 19.91 11.76
CA ARG A 63 9.69 20.36 10.46
C ARG A 63 9.27 19.19 9.56
N LYS A 64 8.16 18.52 9.91
CA LYS A 64 7.62 17.36 9.19
C LYS A 64 7.30 17.66 7.72
N SER A 65 6.63 18.78 7.48
CA SER A 65 6.14 19.19 6.16
C SER A 65 6.54 20.64 5.92
N PRO A 66 7.79 20.88 5.47
CA PRO A 66 8.38 22.22 5.46
C PRO A 66 7.77 23.16 4.41
N ARG A 67 7.00 22.63 3.46
CA ARG A 67 6.34 23.40 2.40
C ARG A 67 4.84 23.13 2.43
N THR A 68 4.06 24.18 2.65
CA THR A 68 2.60 24.12 2.72
C THR A 68 1.96 25.22 1.90
N ARG A 69 0.69 25.03 1.57
CA ARG A 69 -0.21 26.07 1.03
C ARG A 69 -1.62 25.87 1.61
N PRO A 70 -2.50 26.89 1.58
CA PRO A 70 -3.90 26.70 1.94
C PRO A 70 -4.55 25.54 1.17
N ALA A 71 -5.40 24.77 1.84
CA ALA A 71 -6.07 23.60 1.27
C ALA A 71 -6.91 23.94 0.03
N GLY A 72 -7.61 25.09 0.08
CA GLY A 72 -8.46 25.58 -1.00
C GLY A 72 -9.91 25.07 -0.95
N PRO A 73 -10.73 25.45 -1.94
CA PRO A 73 -12.15 25.09 -1.99
C PRO A 73 -12.38 23.57 -2.01
N GLY A 74 -13.46 23.12 -1.38
CA GLY A 74 -13.84 21.70 -1.31
C GLY A 74 -13.28 20.92 -0.10
N PHE A 75 -12.39 21.54 0.68
CA PHE A 75 -12.00 21.06 2.01
C PHE A 75 -12.87 21.69 3.11
N ALA A 76 -13.06 21.00 4.23
CA ALA A 76 -13.82 21.48 5.38
C ALA A 76 -13.25 22.78 5.98
N ASP A 77 -11.93 22.97 5.94
CA ASP A 77 -11.24 24.22 6.26
C ASP A 77 -10.31 24.62 5.10
N PRO A 78 -10.79 25.47 4.15
CA PRO A 78 -10.03 25.90 2.98
C PRO A 78 -8.75 26.67 3.30
N ALA A 79 -8.67 27.32 4.46
CA ALA A 79 -7.51 28.11 4.86
C ALA A 79 -6.43 27.26 5.54
N PHE A 80 -6.75 26.02 5.96
CA PHE A 80 -5.82 25.14 6.64
C PHE A 80 -4.57 24.86 5.78
N PRO A 81 -3.35 25.03 6.32
CA PRO A 81 -2.14 24.76 5.55
C PRO A 81 -1.92 23.25 5.38
N LEU A 82 -1.96 22.78 4.12
CA LEU A 82 -1.67 21.39 3.77
C LEU A 82 -0.29 21.25 3.13
N PRO A 83 0.41 20.12 3.33
CA PRO A 83 1.67 19.83 2.66
C PRO A 83 1.47 19.80 1.13
N ILE A 84 2.33 20.51 0.40
CA ILE A 84 2.28 20.54 -1.08
C ILE A 84 2.41 19.13 -1.66
N GLU A 85 3.31 18.31 -1.11
CA GLU A 85 3.53 16.91 -1.54
C GLU A 85 2.29 16.04 -1.36
N TRP A 86 1.52 16.27 -0.29
CA TRP A 86 0.27 15.54 -0.05
C TRP A 86 -0.81 15.95 -1.06
N LEU A 87 -0.91 17.24 -1.38
CA LEU A 87 -1.83 17.73 -2.41
C LEU A 87 -1.50 17.12 -3.78
N HIS A 88 -0.21 17.08 -4.17
CA HIS A 88 0.20 16.41 -5.41
C HIS A 88 -0.10 14.91 -5.42
N ALA A 89 0.03 14.23 -4.29
CA ALA A 89 -0.34 12.82 -4.19
C ALA A 89 -1.87 12.61 -4.35
N ARG A 90 -2.67 13.50 -3.77
CA ARG A 90 -4.14 13.51 -3.93
C ARG A 90 -4.55 13.79 -5.37
N ASP A 91 -3.93 14.77 -6.03
CA ASP A 91 -4.24 15.12 -7.41
C ASP A 91 -3.99 13.94 -8.36
N ARG A 92 -2.86 13.22 -8.19
CA ARG A 92 -2.57 11.99 -8.96
C ARG A 92 -3.58 10.86 -8.68
N ILE A 93 -4.11 10.75 -7.46
CA ILE A 93 -5.18 9.80 -7.16
C ILE A 93 -6.46 10.18 -7.91
N HIS A 94 -6.82 11.46 -7.96
CA HIS A 94 -7.99 11.91 -8.70
C HIS A 94 -7.85 11.69 -10.22
N GLU A 95 -6.67 11.95 -10.78
CA GLU A 95 -6.35 11.64 -12.18
C GLU A 95 -6.49 10.13 -12.46
N ALA A 96 -5.95 9.29 -11.57
CA ALA A 96 -6.08 7.85 -11.67
C ALA A 96 -7.54 7.38 -11.55
N GLN A 97 -8.34 8.02 -10.70
CA GLN A 97 -9.76 7.71 -10.53
C GLN A 97 -10.55 8.09 -11.80
N ALA A 98 -10.28 9.26 -12.38
CA ALA A 98 -10.89 9.66 -13.65
C ALA A 98 -10.56 8.67 -14.79
N ALA A 99 -9.32 8.16 -14.83
CA ALA A 99 -8.92 7.13 -15.81
C ALA A 99 -9.56 5.76 -15.54
N HIS A 100 -9.81 5.41 -14.27
CA HIS A 100 -10.55 4.20 -13.90
C HIS A 100 -12.04 4.31 -14.29
N ASP A 101 -12.65 5.48 -14.09
CA ASP A 101 -14.07 5.70 -14.33
C ASP A 101 -14.41 5.92 -15.82
N ASP A 102 -13.41 6.13 -16.68
CA ASP A 102 -13.61 6.28 -18.13
C ASP A 102 -14.11 4.97 -18.77
N PRO A 103 -15.40 4.90 -19.20
CA PRO A 103 -15.94 3.68 -19.78
C PRO A 103 -15.32 3.35 -21.14
N GLY A 104 -14.78 4.34 -21.85
CA GLY A 104 -14.13 4.19 -23.16
C GLY A 104 -12.65 3.81 -23.07
N GLY A 105 -12.02 4.00 -21.91
CA GLY A 105 -10.61 3.67 -21.67
C GLY A 105 -10.35 2.16 -21.59
N ALA A 106 -9.11 1.75 -21.84
CA ALA A 106 -8.68 0.36 -21.66
C ALA A 106 -8.89 -0.10 -20.21
N SER A 107 -9.21 -1.38 -20.03
CA SER A 107 -9.21 -1.99 -18.71
C SER A 107 -7.76 -2.09 -18.21
N ARG A 108 -7.53 -1.81 -16.94
CA ARG A 108 -6.16 -1.84 -16.37
C ARG A 108 -6.03 -2.94 -15.33
N ILE A 109 -4.98 -3.74 -15.44
CA ILE A 109 -4.62 -4.71 -14.40
C ILE A 109 -3.31 -4.29 -13.75
N LEU A 110 -3.34 -4.12 -12.43
CA LEU A 110 -2.14 -3.99 -11.60
C LEU A 110 -1.63 -5.39 -11.26
N LEU A 111 -0.51 -5.78 -11.84
CA LEU A 111 0.16 -7.05 -11.60
C LEU A 111 1.33 -6.86 -10.65
N ILE A 112 1.24 -7.42 -9.45
CA ILE A 112 2.20 -7.22 -8.37
C ILE A 112 3.10 -8.45 -8.25
N CYS A 113 4.39 -8.28 -8.54
CA CYS A 113 5.44 -9.23 -8.17
C CYS A 113 5.88 -8.91 -6.74
N ALA A 114 5.48 -9.77 -5.80
CA ALA A 114 5.68 -9.52 -4.37
C ALA A 114 7.00 -10.11 -3.81
N SER A 115 7.90 -10.59 -4.67
CA SER A 115 9.22 -11.02 -4.20
C SER A 115 10.11 -9.81 -3.93
N PRO A 116 10.82 -9.76 -2.79
CA PRO A 116 11.82 -8.75 -2.53
C PRO A 116 13.19 -9.14 -3.14
N ARG A 117 13.22 -9.96 -4.19
CA ARG A 117 14.47 -10.49 -4.76
C ARG A 117 14.56 -10.15 -6.25
N SER A 118 15.75 -9.75 -6.65
CA SER A 118 16.21 -9.58 -8.03
C SER A 118 17.58 -10.21 -8.19
N ASP A 119 17.99 -10.46 -9.42
CA ASP A 119 19.34 -10.93 -9.77
C ASP A 119 20.42 -9.83 -9.68
N GLU A 120 20.03 -8.56 -9.64
CA GLU A 120 20.96 -7.43 -9.45
C GLU A 120 21.39 -7.22 -7.99
N THR A 121 20.76 -7.92 -7.03
CA THR A 121 21.09 -7.87 -5.60
C THR A 121 21.09 -9.25 -4.99
N CYS A 122 21.40 -9.38 -3.69
CA CYS A 122 21.34 -10.69 -3.00
C CYS A 122 19.96 -11.35 -3.19
N PRO A 123 19.88 -12.59 -3.70
CA PRO A 123 20.95 -13.61 -3.78
C PRO A 123 21.74 -13.68 -5.10
N GLY A 124 21.49 -12.80 -6.06
CA GLY A 124 22.10 -12.86 -7.40
C GLY A 124 21.34 -13.76 -8.38
N GLU A 125 20.09 -14.08 -8.06
CA GLU A 125 19.22 -14.94 -8.88
C GLU A 125 17.82 -14.35 -8.96
N MET A 126 17.24 -14.39 -10.16
CA MET A 126 15.87 -13.93 -10.42
C MET A 126 14.87 -14.71 -9.58
N SER A 127 13.82 -14.09 -9.07
CA SER A 127 12.84 -14.82 -8.25
C SER A 127 11.91 -15.72 -9.08
N LYS A 128 11.54 -16.90 -8.53
CA LYS A 128 10.44 -17.74 -9.03
C LYS A 128 9.14 -16.94 -9.22
N THR A 129 8.86 -16.03 -8.29
CA THR A 129 7.71 -15.12 -8.35
C THR A 129 7.73 -14.23 -9.59
N PHE A 130 8.90 -13.67 -9.94
CA PHE A 130 9.03 -12.84 -11.13
C PHE A 130 8.79 -13.66 -12.40
N ARG A 131 9.33 -14.88 -12.48
CA ARG A 131 9.08 -15.82 -13.58
C ARG A 131 7.57 -16.09 -13.77
N LEU A 132 6.86 -16.41 -12.68
CA LEU A 132 5.40 -16.58 -12.69
C LEU A 132 4.65 -15.29 -13.08
N ALA A 133 5.09 -14.13 -12.56
CA ALA A 133 4.51 -12.84 -12.93
C ALA A 133 4.77 -12.48 -14.40
N ARG A 134 5.88 -12.89 -15.02
CA ARG A 134 6.07 -12.75 -16.48
C ARG A 134 5.04 -13.56 -17.25
N THR A 135 4.81 -14.81 -16.87
CA THR A 135 3.77 -15.64 -17.49
C THR A 135 2.38 -15.02 -17.37
N ALA A 136 2.01 -14.53 -16.18
CA ALA A 136 0.74 -13.81 -16.00
C ALA A 136 0.66 -12.57 -16.90
N ARG A 137 1.73 -11.76 -16.93
CA ARG A 137 1.80 -10.54 -17.76
C ARG A 137 1.59 -10.86 -19.23
N GLU A 138 2.28 -11.87 -19.75
CA GLU A 138 2.18 -12.29 -21.15
C GLU A 138 0.76 -12.72 -21.51
N SER A 139 0.09 -13.48 -20.64
CA SER A 139 -1.30 -13.87 -20.86
C SER A 139 -2.25 -12.67 -20.85
N LEU A 140 -2.08 -11.74 -19.91
CA LEU A 140 -2.86 -10.50 -19.88
C LEU A 140 -2.61 -9.58 -21.08
N GLN A 141 -1.38 -9.52 -21.59
CA GLN A 141 -1.05 -8.69 -22.77
C GLN A 141 -1.68 -9.21 -24.07
N ARG A 142 -2.09 -10.48 -24.11
CA ARG A 142 -2.86 -11.04 -25.25
C ARG A 142 -4.33 -10.65 -25.19
N GLU A 143 -4.83 -10.21 -24.04
CA GLU A 143 -6.21 -9.80 -23.86
C GLU A 143 -6.45 -8.42 -24.49
N LYS A 144 -7.27 -8.37 -25.55
CA LYS A 144 -7.61 -7.09 -26.19
C LYS A 144 -8.32 -6.16 -25.22
N GLY A 145 -7.92 -4.88 -25.25
CA GLY A 145 -8.50 -3.83 -24.41
C GLY A 145 -7.97 -3.79 -22.98
N PHE A 146 -6.84 -4.45 -22.70
CA PHE A 146 -6.19 -4.43 -21.39
C PHE A 146 -4.80 -3.78 -21.43
N ASP A 147 -4.56 -2.90 -20.46
CA ASP A 147 -3.24 -2.42 -20.08
C ASP A 147 -2.76 -3.19 -18.85
N VAL A 148 -1.50 -3.62 -18.87
CA VAL A 148 -0.89 -4.35 -17.75
C VAL A 148 0.19 -3.50 -17.10
N ASP A 149 -0.07 -3.11 -15.85
CA ASP A 149 0.83 -2.33 -15.02
C ASP A 149 1.59 -3.27 -14.07
N LEU A 150 2.87 -3.54 -14.35
CA LEU A 150 3.71 -4.38 -13.48
C LEU A 150 4.27 -3.56 -12.31
N LEU A 151 3.91 -3.92 -11.09
CA LEU A 151 4.55 -3.46 -9.86
C LEU A 151 5.51 -4.53 -9.35
N ASP A 152 6.80 -4.30 -9.50
CA ASP A 152 7.84 -5.18 -8.94
C ASP A 152 8.32 -4.66 -7.58
N LEU A 153 8.00 -5.39 -6.51
CA LEU A 153 8.38 -4.99 -5.15
C LEU A 153 9.84 -5.30 -4.82
N SER A 154 10.58 -6.00 -5.68
CA SER A 154 12.03 -6.19 -5.53
C SER A 154 12.81 -4.87 -5.57
N HIS A 155 12.24 -3.83 -6.19
CA HIS A 155 12.86 -2.50 -6.25
C HIS A 155 13.04 -1.87 -4.86
N LEU A 156 12.33 -2.34 -3.82
CA LEU A 156 12.56 -1.92 -2.44
C LEU A 156 13.91 -2.36 -1.88
N THR A 157 14.51 -3.38 -2.45
CA THR A 157 15.80 -3.94 -2.03
C THR A 157 16.88 -3.78 -3.11
N SER A 158 16.51 -3.45 -4.35
CA SER A 158 17.45 -3.26 -5.45
C SER A 158 17.63 -1.83 -5.94
N GLU A 159 16.70 -0.91 -5.68
CA GLU A 159 16.86 0.49 -6.09
C GLU A 159 17.27 1.38 -4.92
N PHE A 160 18.33 2.17 -5.13
CA PHE A 160 18.80 3.13 -4.13
C PHE A 160 17.69 4.11 -3.73
N GLY A 161 17.45 4.20 -2.42
CA GLY A 161 16.56 5.19 -1.84
C GLY A 161 15.07 4.86 -1.93
N ARG A 162 14.63 3.78 -2.58
CA ARG A 162 13.21 3.41 -2.63
C ARG A 162 12.78 2.71 -1.34
N VAL A 163 11.82 3.29 -0.61
CA VAL A 163 11.38 2.77 0.70
C VAL A 163 9.86 2.81 0.81
N ILE A 164 9.23 1.78 1.39
CA ILE A 164 7.89 1.93 1.97
C ILE A 164 8.06 1.93 3.48
N PHE A 165 7.76 3.06 4.11
CA PHE A 165 7.84 3.12 5.56
C PHE A 165 6.64 2.41 6.21
N PRO A 166 6.80 1.79 7.40
CA PRO A 166 5.72 1.05 8.06
C PRO A 166 4.49 1.90 8.34
N CYS A 167 3.30 1.30 8.30
CA CYS A 167 2.09 1.98 8.72
C CYS A 167 2.13 2.30 10.23
N LYS A 168 1.72 3.52 10.61
CA LYS A 168 1.59 3.93 12.01
C LYS A 168 0.25 3.55 12.65
N ALA A 169 -0.60 2.83 11.91
CA ALA A 169 -1.92 2.38 12.33
C ALA A 169 -2.80 3.50 12.93
N CYS A 170 -2.84 4.68 12.31
CA CYS A 170 -3.68 5.80 12.77
C CYS A 170 -5.16 5.41 12.93
N VAL A 171 -5.63 4.47 12.10
CA VAL A 171 -6.96 3.86 12.20
C VAL A 171 -7.26 3.25 13.58
N SER A 172 -6.24 2.74 14.29
CA SER A 172 -6.38 2.18 15.64
C SER A 172 -6.71 3.24 16.71
N THR A 173 -6.65 4.53 16.35
CA THR A 173 -7.15 5.64 17.16
C THR A 173 -8.58 6.03 16.78
N ALA A 174 -8.81 6.21 15.48
CA ALA A 174 -10.10 6.46 14.83
C ALA A 174 -9.91 6.38 13.32
N MET A 175 -10.84 5.81 12.56
CA MET A 175 -10.73 5.70 11.10
C MET A 175 -10.48 7.05 10.40
N PRO A 176 -11.15 8.17 10.75
CA PRO A 176 -10.91 9.46 10.11
C PRO A 176 -9.53 10.06 10.40
N LEU A 177 -8.80 9.54 11.40
CA LEU A 177 -7.40 9.93 11.65
C LEU A 177 -6.47 9.30 10.61
N CYS A 178 -6.86 8.22 9.94
CA CYS A 178 -6.16 7.68 8.79
C CYS A 178 -6.54 8.51 7.57
N HIS A 179 -5.59 9.13 6.86
CA HIS A 179 -5.93 9.99 5.71
C HIS A 179 -5.72 9.24 4.40
N TRP A 180 -6.47 9.61 3.37
CA TRP A 180 -6.37 9.10 2.00
C TRP A 180 -5.98 10.24 1.02
N PRO A 181 -4.78 10.22 0.40
CA PRO A 181 -3.66 9.33 0.68
C PRO A 181 -3.07 9.55 2.07
N CYS A 182 -2.22 8.62 2.54
CA CYS A 182 -1.66 8.70 3.88
C CYS A 182 -0.76 9.92 4.10
N SER A 183 -1.15 10.85 4.97
CA SER A 183 -0.34 12.04 5.30
C SER A 183 0.71 11.81 6.40
N CYS A 184 0.98 10.57 6.82
CA CYS A 184 2.06 10.27 7.75
C CYS A 184 3.45 10.47 7.14
N TYR A 185 3.51 10.47 5.80
CA TYR A 185 4.71 10.53 4.99
C TYR A 185 4.50 11.49 3.80
N PRO A 186 5.57 12.11 3.27
CA PRO A 186 6.92 12.11 3.84
C PRO A 186 6.96 12.83 5.20
N ASN A 187 7.92 12.45 6.04
CA ASN A 187 8.22 13.15 7.28
C ASN A 187 9.70 13.59 7.25
N HIS A 188 9.90 14.83 6.81
CA HIS A 188 11.22 15.44 6.63
C HIS A 188 11.98 15.57 7.95
N ALA A 189 11.29 15.83 9.06
CA ALA A 189 11.90 15.98 10.37
C ALA A 189 12.70 14.73 10.78
N VAL A 190 12.22 13.53 10.46
CA VAL A 190 12.85 12.25 10.87
C VAL A 190 13.41 11.46 9.68
N GLY A 191 13.69 12.13 8.55
CA GLY A 191 14.34 11.52 7.39
C GLY A 191 13.49 10.50 6.63
N GLN A 192 12.17 10.47 6.82
CA GLN A 192 11.25 9.58 6.13
C GLN A 192 10.75 10.20 4.82
N VAL A 193 11.68 10.54 3.93
CA VAL A 193 11.42 11.40 2.75
C VAL A 193 11.19 10.61 1.45
N ASN A 194 11.74 9.40 1.33
CA ASN A 194 11.68 8.61 0.11
C ASN A 194 10.55 7.56 0.11
N ASP A 195 9.37 7.92 0.63
CA ASP A 195 8.23 6.99 0.72
C ASP A 195 7.62 6.71 -0.66
N TRP A 196 7.65 5.46 -1.10
CA TRP A 196 7.20 5.05 -2.42
C TRP A 196 5.66 4.99 -2.56
N MET A 197 4.92 4.93 -1.45
CA MET A 197 3.47 4.72 -1.49
C MET A 197 2.71 5.80 -2.26
N ASN A 198 3.20 7.04 -2.30
CA ASN A 198 2.56 8.11 -3.07
C ASN A 198 2.56 7.85 -4.59
N GLU A 199 3.48 7.03 -5.11
CA GLU A 199 3.45 6.52 -6.48
C GLU A 199 2.56 5.28 -6.63
N LEU A 200 2.41 4.50 -5.56
CA LEU A 200 1.64 3.25 -5.60
C LEU A 200 0.13 3.46 -5.46
N TYR A 201 -0.33 4.42 -4.66
CA TYR A 201 -1.78 4.66 -4.51
C TYR A 201 -2.48 4.95 -5.86
N PRO A 202 -1.98 5.84 -6.74
CA PRO A 202 -2.60 6.05 -8.05
C PRO A 202 -2.66 4.79 -8.91
N ARG A 203 -1.68 3.88 -8.80
CA ARG A 203 -1.67 2.62 -9.56
C ARG A 203 -2.77 1.67 -9.10
N TRP A 204 -2.98 1.56 -7.80
CA TRP A 204 -4.11 0.83 -7.22
C TRP A 204 -5.46 1.44 -7.62
N VAL A 205 -5.56 2.77 -7.62
CA VAL A 205 -6.77 3.49 -8.02
C VAL A 205 -7.08 3.29 -9.50
N ALA A 206 -6.10 3.41 -10.39
CA ALA A 206 -6.33 3.24 -11.82
C ALA A 206 -6.68 1.79 -12.22
N ALA A 207 -6.36 0.80 -11.38
CA ALA A 207 -6.59 -0.60 -11.67
C ALA A 207 -8.10 -0.95 -11.64
N HIS A 208 -8.53 -1.75 -12.60
CA HIS A 208 -9.85 -2.42 -12.60
C HIS A 208 -9.75 -3.84 -12.04
N GLY A 209 -8.60 -4.48 -12.22
CA GLY A 209 -8.24 -5.76 -11.63
C GLY A 209 -6.86 -5.70 -10.97
N VAL A 210 -6.66 -6.46 -9.90
CA VAL A 210 -5.36 -6.60 -9.22
C VAL A 210 -4.96 -8.06 -9.16
N MET A 211 -3.77 -8.39 -9.64
CA MET A 211 -3.20 -9.74 -9.50
C MET A 211 -1.97 -9.68 -8.60
N ILE A 212 -1.96 -10.46 -7.52
CA ILE A 212 -0.78 -10.57 -6.65
C ILE A 212 -0.14 -11.94 -6.86
N VAL A 213 1.12 -11.94 -7.28
CA VAL A 213 1.97 -13.14 -7.37
C VAL A 213 2.99 -13.03 -6.25
N THR A 214 2.96 -13.94 -5.27
CA THR A 214 3.79 -13.82 -4.06
C THR A 214 4.40 -15.15 -3.62
N PRO A 215 5.66 -15.15 -3.15
CA PRO A 215 6.18 -16.24 -2.36
C PRO A 215 5.61 -16.19 -0.92
N VAL A 216 5.85 -17.25 -0.15
CA VAL A 216 5.62 -17.29 1.30
C VAL A 216 6.92 -17.04 2.06
N HIS A 217 6.90 -16.14 3.05
CA HIS A 217 7.99 -15.97 4.01
C HIS A 217 7.47 -16.33 5.41
N TRP A 218 7.96 -17.42 6.02
CA TRP A 218 7.57 -17.85 7.37
C TRP A 218 6.05 -17.82 7.61
N TYR A 219 5.28 -18.46 6.73
CA TYR A 219 3.80 -18.51 6.78
C TYR A 219 3.07 -17.17 6.53
N GLN A 220 3.78 -16.14 6.07
CA GLN A 220 3.26 -14.78 5.92
C GLN A 220 3.65 -14.16 4.58
N ALA A 221 3.01 -13.01 4.28
CA ALA A 221 3.40 -12.16 3.17
C ALA A 221 4.86 -11.72 3.34
N PRO A 222 5.66 -11.67 2.26
CA PRO A 222 7.00 -11.08 2.32
C PRO A 222 6.95 -9.65 2.85
N SER A 223 7.98 -9.22 3.60
CA SER A 223 8.01 -7.89 4.22
C SER A 223 7.74 -6.75 3.23
N ALA A 224 8.25 -6.86 2.00
CA ALA A 224 7.99 -5.90 0.92
C ALA A 224 6.50 -5.77 0.58
N LEU A 225 5.81 -6.90 0.40
CA LEU A 225 4.36 -6.93 0.19
C LEU A 225 3.62 -6.43 1.43
N LYS A 226 4.00 -6.92 2.62
CA LYS A 226 3.35 -6.55 3.89
C LYS A 226 3.41 -5.05 4.18
N LEU A 227 4.53 -4.40 3.88
CA LEU A 227 4.68 -2.95 4.00
C LEU A 227 3.66 -2.21 3.13
N MET A 228 3.48 -2.61 1.86
CA MET A 228 2.46 -2.04 0.98
C MET A 228 1.05 -2.33 1.50
N MET A 229 0.76 -3.58 1.87
CA MET A 229 -0.54 -4.01 2.42
C MET A 229 -0.95 -3.14 3.62
N ASP A 230 -0.07 -2.97 4.60
CA ASP A 230 -0.34 -2.22 5.82
C ASP A 230 -0.63 -0.75 5.55
N ARG A 231 -0.05 -0.21 4.47
CA ARG A 231 -0.22 1.19 4.07
C ARG A 231 -1.54 1.40 3.30
N LEU A 232 -2.12 0.35 2.73
CA LEU A 232 -3.43 0.39 2.06
C LEU A 232 -4.62 0.39 3.03
N VAL A 233 -4.40 0.30 4.34
CA VAL A 233 -5.49 0.50 5.32
C VAL A 233 -6.18 1.87 5.17
N CYS A 234 -5.49 2.87 4.65
CA CYS A 234 -6.10 4.16 4.33
C CYS A 234 -7.06 4.11 3.13
N ALA A 235 -6.93 3.14 2.24
CA ALA A 235 -7.88 2.92 1.15
C ALA A 235 -9.20 2.29 1.64
N ASP A 236 -9.20 1.58 2.77
CA ASP A 236 -10.41 0.93 3.32
C ASP A 236 -11.41 1.98 3.87
N GLY A 237 -10.94 2.91 4.70
CA GLY A 237 -11.84 3.90 5.30
C GLY A 237 -11.23 5.27 5.51
N GLY A 238 -10.03 5.53 4.98
CA GLY A 238 -9.30 6.76 5.28
C GLY A 238 -10.01 8.03 4.84
N ASN A 239 -9.80 9.10 5.60
CA ASN A 239 -10.35 10.43 5.39
C ASN A 239 -9.64 11.16 4.22
N PRO A 240 -10.35 11.51 3.13
CA PRO A 240 -9.78 12.25 2.01
C PRO A 240 -9.60 13.75 2.29
N ASP A 241 -10.07 14.24 3.43
CA ASP A 241 -10.00 15.63 3.86
C ASP A 241 -9.30 15.75 5.23
N PRO A 242 -7.96 15.89 5.26
CA PRO A 242 -7.21 16.11 6.50
C PRO A 242 -7.63 17.35 7.31
N THR A 243 -8.32 18.31 6.69
CA THR A 243 -8.70 19.57 7.33
C THR A 243 -9.89 19.37 8.27
N SER A 244 -10.76 18.40 7.99
CA SER A 244 -11.88 18.01 8.85
C SER A 244 -11.44 17.55 10.25
N THR A 245 -10.23 17.01 10.38
CA THR A 245 -9.59 16.64 11.64
C THR A 245 -8.48 17.61 12.06
N GLN A 246 -8.33 18.75 11.37
CA GLN A 246 -7.25 19.73 11.52
C GLN A 246 -5.86 19.09 11.56
N GLY A 247 -5.59 18.25 10.57
CA GLY A 247 -4.42 17.39 10.53
C GLY A 247 -4.64 16.09 11.31
N LYS A 248 -3.66 15.69 12.11
CA LYS A 248 -3.69 14.43 12.87
C LYS A 248 -4.11 14.67 14.34
N LYS A 249 -5.22 15.38 14.59
CA LYS A 249 -5.76 15.54 15.96
C LYS A 249 -6.66 14.37 16.36
N PRO A 250 -6.26 13.52 17.32
CA PRO A 250 -7.03 12.34 17.70
C PRO A 250 -8.45 12.65 18.20
N GLU A 251 -8.63 13.74 18.95
CA GLU A 251 -9.91 14.14 19.54
C GLU A 251 -10.95 14.42 18.43
N LYS A 252 -10.55 15.20 17.42
CA LYS A 252 -11.42 15.54 16.28
C LYS A 252 -11.76 14.32 15.43
N ALA A 253 -10.80 13.42 15.25
CA ALA A 253 -11.04 12.20 14.49
C ALA A 253 -12.04 11.26 15.19
N LYS A 254 -11.94 11.10 16.51
CA LYS A 254 -12.90 10.33 17.30
C LYS A 254 -14.29 10.95 17.28
N GLU A 255 -14.37 12.28 17.42
CA GLU A 255 -15.64 12.99 17.31
C GLU A 255 -16.28 12.79 15.93
N LEU A 256 -15.48 12.89 14.86
CA LEU A 256 -15.95 12.68 13.49
C LEU A 256 -16.42 11.24 13.26
N GLU A 257 -15.73 10.25 13.83
CA GLU A 257 -16.11 8.84 13.72
C GLU A 257 -17.44 8.55 14.43
N LEU A 258 -17.62 9.07 15.65
CA LEU A 258 -18.84 8.89 16.44
C LEU A 258 -20.08 9.57 15.84
N ARG A 259 -19.90 10.52 14.91
CA ARG A 259 -21.00 11.10 14.12
C ARG A 259 -21.49 10.16 13.00
N GLY A 260 -20.89 8.99 12.85
CA GLY A 260 -21.25 8.00 11.82
C GLY A 260 -20.36 8.11 10.59
N TRP A 261 -19.06 7.87 10.75
CA TRP A 261 -18.15 7.79 9.60
C TRP A 261 -18.61 6.73 8.61
N SER A 262 -18.47 7.01 7.31
CA SER A 262 -19.10 6.23 6.25
C SER A 262 -18.23 5.11 5.67
N TYR A 263 -16.93 5.07 6.03
CA TYR A 263 -15.96 4.06 5.58
C TYR A 263 -15.97 3.89 4.05
N PRO A 264 -15.43 4.88 3.31
CA PRO A 264 -15.64 5.02 1.87
C PRO A 264 -15.19 3.85 0.99
N ARG A 265 -14.27 2.98 1.44
CA ARG A 265 -13.69 1.87 0.65
C ARG A 265 -13.27 2.32 -0.74
N HIS A 266 -12.29 3.22 -0.79
CA HIS A 266 -11.80 3.92 -1.99
C HIS A 266 -11.43 2.99 -3.16
N LEU A 267 -11.15 1.71 -2.88
CA LEU A 267 -10.77 0.72 -3.89
C LEU A 267 -11.87 -0.31 -4.21
N ALA A 268 -13.07 -0.17 -3.64
CA ALA A 268 -14.17 -1.13 -3.79
C ALA A 268 -14.52 -1.41 -5.26
N GLY A 269 -15.03 -2.62 -5.52
CA GLY A 269 -15.53 -3.03 -6.84
C GLY A 269 -14.47 -3.49 -7.84
N ARG A 270 -13.17 -3.39 -7.50
CA ARG A 270 -12.09 -3.92 -8.34
C ARG A 270 -12.02 -5.44 -8.24
N ALA A 271 -11.76 -6.12 -9.35
CA ALA A 271 -11.54 -7.57 -9.34
C ALA A 271 -10.17 -7.92 -8.75
N PHE A 272 -9.98 -9.13 -8.22
CA PHE A 272 -8.66 -9.60 -7.84
C PHE A 272 -8.37 -11.08 -8.13
N ALA A 273 -7.09 -11.38 -8.28
CA ALA A 273 -6.52 -12.72 -8.41
C ALA A 273 -5.29 -12.87 -7.51
N LEU A 274 -5.05 -14.09 -7.01
CA LEU A 274 -3.95 -14.44 -6.12
C LEU A 274 -3.23 -15.67 -6.65
N VAL A 275 -1.91 -15.58 -6.78
CA VAL A 275 -1.01 -16.71 -7.02
C VAL A 275 -0.01 -16.72 -5.88
N VAL A 276 -0.13 -17.70 -5.00
CA VAL A 276 0.77 -17.87 -3.86
C VAL A 276 1.59 -19.13 -4.08
N HIS A 277 2.90 -19.04 -3.91
CA HIS A 277 3.76 -20.22 -3.92
C HIS A 277 4.64 -20.28 -2.67
N GLY A 278 4.94 -21.49 -2.23
CA GLY A 278 5.92 -21.74 -1.18
C GLY A 278 6.75 -22.97 -1.52
N ASP A 279 7.75 -23.28 -0.70
CA ASP A 279 8.56 -24.48 -0.91
C ASP A 279 8.04 -25.68 -0.11
N ALA A 280 7.49 -25.46 1.09
CA ALA A 280 7.01 -26.54 1.96
C ALA A 280 5.76 -26.24 2.79
N ALA A 281 5.48 -24.97 3.11
CA ALA A 281 4.38 -24.61 3.99
C ALA A 281 3.84 -23.19 3.75
N GLY A 282 2.61 -22.95 4.20
CA GLY A 282 2.03 -21.61 4.34
C GLY A 282 1.41 -21.00 3.08
N ALA A 283 1.48 -21.67 1.92
CA ALA A 283 0.91 -21.15 0.67
C ALA A 283 -0.61 -20.97 0.78
N GLU A 284 -1.31 -21.99 1.28
CA GLU A 284 -2.75 -21.94 1.51
C GLU A 284 -3.14 -20.86 2.53
N SER A 285 -2.47 -20.83 3.69
CA SER A 285 -2.76 -19.87 4.77
C SER A 285 -2.58 -18.42 4.31
N LEU A 286 -1.49 -18.14 3.59
CA LEU A 286 -1.24 -16.82 3.04
C LEU A 286 -2.29 -16.45 1.99
N ARG A 287 -2.64 -17.36 1.08
CA ARG A 287 -3.70 -17.10 0.08
C ARG A 287 -5.03 -16.75 0.75
N ARG A 288 -5.43 -17.50 1.80
CA ARG A 288 -6.64 -17.22 2.58
C ARG A 288 -6.57 -15.83 3.23
N GLY A 289 -5.47 -15.49 3.90
CA GLY A 289 -5.31 -14.18 4.52
C GLY A 289 -5.31 -13.01 3.54
N LEU A 290 -4.72 -13.18 2.34
CA LEU A 290 -4.77 -12.18 1.27
C LEU A 290 -6.17 -12.05 0.67
N HIS A 291 -6.87 -13.16 0.51
CA HIS A 291 -8.26 -13.15 0.05
C HIS A 291 -9.14 -12.35 1.01
N ASP A 292 -9.08 -12.67 2.30
CA ASP A 292 -9.89 -12.03 3.33
C ASP A 292 -9.60 -10.52 3.41
N TRP A 293 -8.31 -10.14 3.35
CA TRP A 293 -7.92 -8.73 3.30
C TRP A 293 -8.54 -7.97 2.12
N LEU A 294 -8.48 -8.54 0.91
CA LEU A 294 -9.01 -7.88 -0.29
C LEU A 294 -10.54 -7.84 -0.29
N THR A 295 -11.21 -8.88 0.20
CA THR A 295 -12.67 -8.89 0.34
C THR A 295 -13.16 -7.94 1.42
N ASP A 296 -12.43 -7.78 2.53
CA ASP A 296 -12.74 -6.79 3.57
C ASP A 296 -12.72 -5.36 3.01
N MET A 297 -11.81 -5.08 2.08
CA MET A 297 -11.75 -3.83 1.31
C MET A 297 -12.80 -3.73 0.19
N SER A 298 -13.71 -4.70 0.08
CA SER A 298 -14.76 -4.81 -0.95
C SER A 298 -14.26 -4.95 -2.38
N LEU A 299 -13.10 -5.59 -2.57
CA LEU A 299 -12.70 -6.10 -3.88
C LEU A 299 -13.39 -7.45 -4.17
N VAL A 300 -13.53 -7.77 -5.45
CA VAL A 300 -14.31 -8.91 -5.94
C VAL A 300 -13.35 -10.03 -6.37
N PRO A 301 -13.40 -11.24 -5.76
CA PRO A 301 -12.58 -12.34 -6.23
C PRO A 301 -12.98 -12.70 -7.67
N ALA A 302 -12.01 -12.86 -8.57
CA ALA A 302 -12.28 -13.19 -9.97
C ALA A 302 -12.83 -14.61 -10.17
N GLY A 303 -12.74 -15.47 -9.16
CA GLY A 303 -13.26 -16.84 -9.15
C GLY A 303 -12.23 -17.86 -8.67
N HIS A 304 -12.64 -19.12 -8.54
CA HIS A 304 -11.78 -20.19 -7.99
C HIS A 304 -10.47 -20.38 -8.77
N ALA A 305 -10.53 -20.34 -10.10
CA ALA A 305 -9.34 -20.49 -10.96
C ALA A 305 -8.34 -19.33 -10.83
N ALA A 306 -8.74 -18.20 -10.24
CA ALA A 306 -7.90 -17.04 -9.99
C ALA A 306 -7.28 -17.04 -8.58
N LEU A 307 -7.51 -18.09 -7.78
CA LEU A 307 -7.03 -18.22 -6.41
C LEU A 307 -6.15 -19.48 -6.30
N VAL A 308 -4.89 -19.34 -6.68
CA VAL A 308 -3.92 -20.44 -6.78
C VAL A 308 -2.97 -20.42 -5.57
N ASP A 309 -2.79 -21.57 -4.93
CA ASP A 309 -1.73 -21.82 -3.96
C ASP A 309 -1.00 -23.13 -4.29
N ARG A 310 0.33 -23.11 -4.43
CA ARG A 310 1.11 -24.31 -4.80
C ARG A 310 2.44 -24.38 -4.03
N TYR A 311 2.96 -25.60 -3.91
CA TYR A 311 4.34 -25.82 -3.48
C TYR A 311 5.22 -26.12 -4.69
N ILE A 312 6.39 -25.50 -4.77
CA ILE A 312 7.38 -25.73 -5.82
C ILE A 312 8.53 -26.53 -5.22
N GLY A 313 8.78 -27.74 -5.73
CA GLY A 313 9.81 -28.62 -5.18
C GLY A 313 9.50 -29.03 -3.73
N TYR A 314 8.28 -29.51 -3.48
CA TYR A 314 7.80 -29.82 -2.13
C TYR A 314 8.74 -30.79 -1.39
N TYR A 315 9.37 -30.31 -0.31
CA TYR A 315 10.40 -31.04 0.46
C TYR A 315 11.64 -31.48 -0.35
N GLU A 316 11.84 -30.95 -1.55
CA GLU A 316 13.07 -31.12 -2.31
C GLU A 316 14.15 -30.12 -1.85
N PRO A 317 15.44 -30.35 -2.20
CA PRO A 317 16.49 -29.39 -1.90
C PRO A 317 16.22 -28.02 -2.52
N TYR A 318 16.39 -26.93 -1.74
CA TYR A 318 16.19 -25.56 -2.25
C TYR A 318 17.06 -25.23 -3.48
N ALA A 319 18.24 -25.85 -3.59
CA ALA A 319 19.17 -25.68 -4.70
C ALA A 319 18.58 -26.12 -6.06
N THR A 320 17.62 -27.06 -6.08
CA THR A 320 16.96 -27.52 -7.30
C THR A 320 15.61 -26.85 -7.54
N SER A 321 15.25 -25.85 -6.72
CA SER A 321 13.89 -25.30 -6.74
C SER A 321 13.54 -24.52 -8.02
N HIS A 322 14.55 -24.02 -8.73
CA HIS A 322 14.38 -23.40 -10.04
C HIS A 322 14.13 -24.45 -11.13
N ASP A 323 14.87 -25.56 -11.11
CA ASP A 323 14.65 -26.70 -12.02
C ASP A 323 13.27 -27.34 -11.78
N ALA A 324 12.86 -27.46 -10.51
CA ALA A 324 11.53 -27.92 -10.15
C ALA A 324 10.44 -27.01 -10.72
N LEU A 325 10.65 -25.68 -10.70
CA LEU A 325 9.74 -24.74 -11.37
C LEU A 325 9.76 -24.92 -12.89
N ASP A 326 10.93 -25.09 -13.53
CA ASP A 326 11.02 -25.32 -14.98
C ASP A 326 10.26 -26.58 -15.43
N ALA A 327 10.26 -27.63 -14.61
CA ALA A 327 9.52 -28.86 -14.87
C ALA A 327 8.00 -28.71 -14.68
N ASP A 328 7.54 -27.76 -13.84
CA ASP A 328 6.13 -27.59 -13.48
C ASP A 328 5.33 -26.78 -14.51
N ARG A 329 5.07 -27.41 -15.66
CA ARG A 329 4.21 -26.83 -16.72
C ARG A 329 2.77 -26.58 -16.26
N ALA A 330 2.30 -27.32 -15.27
CA ALA A 330 0.93 -27.18 -14.75
C ALA A 330 0.79 -25.85 -14.02
N LEU A 331 1.73 -25.48 -13.14
CA LEU A 331 1.73 -24.21 -12.44
C LEU A 331 1.73 -23.02 -13.40
N PHE A 332 2.58 -23.02 -14.44
CA PHE A 332 2.55 -21.95 -15.45
C PHE A 332 1.21 -21.83 -16.19
N SER A 333 0.55 -22.97 -16.43
CA SER A 333 -0.80 -23.01 -17.03
C SER A 333 -1.86 -22.48 -16.05
N GLU A 334 -1.76 -22.81 -14.77
CA GLU A 334 -2.64 -22.29 -13.72
C GLU A 334 -2.49 -20.77 -13.56
N VAL A 335 -1.26 -20.26 -13.60
CA VAL A 335 -0.99 -18.81 -13.56
C VAL A 335 -1.57 -18.09 -14.78
N SER A 336 -1.43 -18.66 -15.97
CA SER A 336 -2.05 -18.11 -17.19
C SER A 336 -3.58 -18.07 -17.08
N ARG A 337 -4.18 -19.18 -16.62
CA ARG A 337 -5.63 -19.26 -16.40
C ARG A 337 -6.13 -18.29 -15.33
N ALA A 338 -5.35 -18.07 -14.27
CA ALA A 338 -5.68 -17.09 -13.23
C ALA A 338 -5.72 -15.66 -13.79
N ALA A 339 -4.73 -15.30 -14.63
CA ALA A 339 -4.69 -14.04 -15.35
C ALA A 339 -5.89 -13.86 -16.30
N GLU A 340 -6.19 -14.86 -17.14
CA GLU A 340 -7.33 -14.85 -18.06
C GLU A 340 -8.68 -14.74 -17.31
N THR A 341 -8.80 -15.46 -16.19
CA THR A 341 -9.98 -15.40 -15.31
C THR A 341 -10.16 -14.00 -14.73
N LEU A 342 -9.07 -13.34 -14.31
CA LEU A 342 -9.09 -11.96 -13.86
C LEU A 342 -9.56 -11.01 -14.97
N ALA A 343 -9.02 -11.12 -16.18
CA ALA A 343 -9.44 -10.30 -17.31
C ALA A 343 -10.93 -10.49 -17.63
N SER A 344 -11.43 -11.74 -17.60
CA SER A 344 -12.85 -12.04 -17.76
C SER A 344 -13.71 -11.38 -16.67
N ALA A 345 -13.30 -11.48 -15.40
CA ALA A 345 -14.01 -10.86 -14.28
C ALA A 345 -14.06 -9.33 -14.43
N VAL A 346 -12.96 -8.70 -14.83
CA VAL A 346 -12.92 -7.25 -15.10
C VAL A 346 -13.87 -6.87 -16.22
N ARG A 347 -13.90 -7.62 -17.33
CA ARG A 347 -14.86 -7.38 -18.42
C ARG A 347 -16.30 -7.48 -17.96
N GLN A 348 -16.63 -8.47 -17.14
CA GLN A 348 -17.99 -8.63 -16.61
C GLN A 348 -18.38 -7.45 -15.72
N LEU A 349 -17.53 -7.05 -14.78
CA LEU A 349 -17.78 -5.93 -13.87
C LEU A 349 -17.95 -4.61 -14.62
N ARG A 350 -17.09 -4.35 -15.61
CA ARG A 350 -17.21 -3.18 -16.50
C ARG A 350 -18.42 -3.26 -17.42
N GLY A 351 -18.83 -4.47 -17.80
CA GLY A 351 -20.05 -4.75 -18.57
C GLY A 351 -21.34 -4.63 -17.76
N GLY A 352 -21.26 -4.21 -16.49
CA GLY A 352 -22.43 -3.97 -15.65
C GLY A 352 -22.80 -5.13 -14.73
N TYR A 353 -22.06 -6.25 -14.75
CA TYR A 353 -22.23 -7.29 -13.73
C TYR A 353 -21.98 -6.67 -12.34
N ARG A 354 -22.84 -7.04 -11.40
CA ARG A 354 -22.73 -6.68 -10.00
C ARG A 354 -22.79 -7.97 -9.20
N PRO A 355 -21.75 -8.31 -8.41
CA PRO A 355 -21.83 -9.42 -7.49
C PRO A 355 -23.06 -9.29 -6.58
N PRO A 356 -23.66 -10.41 -6.15
CA PRO A 356 -24.77 -10.37 -5.21
C PRO A 356 -24.42 -9.53 -3.98
N ALA A 357 -25.22 -8.49 -3.73
CA ALA A 357 -25.11 -7.65 -2.55
C ALA A 357 -26.23 -8.03 -1.56
N PRO A 358 -25.99 -7.94 -0.23
CA PRO A 358 -27.07 -8.11 0.74
C PRO A 358 -28.17 -7.06 0.49
N ALA A 359 -29.43 -7.46 0.67
CA ALA A 359 -30.60 -6.61 0.42
C ALA A 359 -30.74 -5.46 1.43
N SER A 360 -29.97 -5.47 2.51
CA SER A 360 -29.97 -4.44 3.55
C SER A 360 -28.58 -3.84 3.72
N ALA A 361 -28.53 -2.63 4.27
CA ALA A 361 -27.28 -2.04 4.73
C ALA A 361 -26.54 -3.00 5.67
N ASP A 362 -25.21 -2.91 5.69
CA ASP A 362 -24.38 -3.64 6.63
C ASP A 362 -24.86 -3.33 8.06
N PRO A 363 -25.24 -4.34 8.87
CA PRO A 363 -25.71 -4.11 10.24
C PRO A 363 -24.59 -3.63 11.17
N ARG A 364 -23.33 -3.83 10.77
CA ARG A 364 -22.14 -3.29 11.41
C ARG A 364 -21.30 -2.67 10.31
N PRO A 365 -21.75 -1.53 9.74
CA PRO A 365 -20.86 -0.74 8.93
C PRO A 365 -19.71 -0.44 9.89
N LYS A 366 -18.54 -1.01 9.57
CA LYS A 366 -17.32 -0.88 10.38
C LYS A 366 -17.21 0.52 10.94
#